data_AF-A0A4Y7NCC9-F1
#
_entry.id   AF-A0A4Y7NCC9-F1
#
_cell.length_a   1.000
_cell.length_b   1.000
_cell.length_c   1.000
_cell.angle_alpha   90.00
_cell.angle_beta   90.00
_cell.angle_gamma   90.00
#
_symmetry.space_group_name_H-M   'P 1'
#
loop_
_entity.id
_entity.type
_entity.pdbx_description
1 polymer ?
#
loop_
_entity_poly.entity_id
_entity_poly.type
_entity_poly.pdbx_seq_one_letter_code
_entity_poly.pdbx_strand_id
1 'polypeptide(L)'
;MSSKIVLFESTAQELEKQELEGANGLALGDLHCQLLSIYLCNFDLCHAKFLWKRISNEEKTSFPLLGQIWEVGKKLWMKEHNAVFNLLRNTKWPPSVEPYMTSLEENLRQKSLQLIGKAYLSITSTTFADLVGYVDHPEDAEKLLGKLQAEQGWTCDPASQLIIPKRPTPANIPLMRNEEQLQSLTQFVSFLEN
;
A
#
# COMPACT_ATOMS: atom_id res chain seq x y z
N MET A 1 -7.62 -7.61 -8.07
CA MET A 1 -7.48 -6.70 -6.92
C MET A 1 -7.98 -7.45 -5.70
N SER A 2 -7.25 -7.41 -4.57
CA SER A 2 -7.56 -8.25 -3.39
C SER A 2 -8.94 -7.89 -2.83
N SER A 3 -9.80 -8.88 -2.55
CA SER A 3 -11.17 -8.67 -2.02
C SER A 3 -11.21 -7.83 -0.74
N LYS A 4 -10.10 -7.81 0.02
CA LYS A 4 -9.93 -6.97 1.23
C LYS A 4 -9.87 -5.47 0.90
N ILE A 5 -9.25 -5.08 -0.21
CA ILE A 5 -9.10 -3.65 -0.59
C ILE A 5 -10.46 -3.06 -0.96
N VAL A 6 -11.27 -3.81 -1.72
CA VAL A 6 -12.63 -3.41 -2.09
C VAL A 6 -13.51 -3.24 -0.84
N LEU A 7 -13.35 -4.14 0.14
CA LEU A 7 -14.03 -4.01 1.42
C LEU A 7 -13.61 -2.72 2.15
N PHE A 8 -12.33 -2.42 2.22
CA PHE A 8 -11.83 -1.22 2.89
C PHE A 8 -12.26 0.08 2.22
N GLU A 9 -12.36 0.11 0.89
CA GLU A 9 -12.92 1.27 0.17
C GLU A 9 -14.38 1.52 0.56
N SER A 10 -15.20 0.46 0.64
CA SER A 10 -16.59 0.61 1.09
C SER A 10 -16.68 1.08 2.55
N THR A 11 -15.79 0.58 3.42
CA THR A 11 -15.71 1.03 4.81
C THR A 11 -15.28 2.49 4.92
N ALA A 12 -14.31 2.93 4.10
CA ALA A 12 -13.89 4.34 4.09
C ALA A 12 -15.05 5.28 3.73
N GLN A 13 -15.83 4.93 2.71
CA GLN A 13 -17.00 5.73 2.29
C GLN A 13 -18.04 5.86 3.41
N GLU A 14 -18.29 4.78 4.15
CA GLU A 14 -19.21 4.80 5.29
C GLU A 14 -18.65 5.65 6.45
N LEU A 15 -17.36 5.54 6.76
CA LEU A 15 -16.71 6.37 7.79
C LEU A 15 -16.70 7.86 7.41
N GLU A 16 -16.45 8.20 6.14
CA GLU A 16 -16.53 9.58 5.63
C GLU A 16 -17.95 10.15 5.78
N LYS A 17 -18.97 9.34 5.50
CA LYS A 17 -20.36 9.73 5.70
C LYS A 17 -20.67 9.96 7.18
N GLN A 18 -20.23 9.07 8.07
CA GLN A 18 -20.41 9.21 9.51
C GLN A 18 -19.69 10.45 10.09
N GLU A 19 -18.54 10.81 9.53
CA GLU A 19 -17.85 12.06 9.87
C GLU A 19 -18.72 13.29 9.56
N LEU A 20 -19.38 13.30 8.39
CA LEU A 20 -20.26 14.39 7.96
C LEU A 20 -21.58 14.45 8.75
N GLU A 21 -22.07 13.30 9.21
CA GLU A 21 -23.31 13.18 9.98
C GLU A 21 -23.17 13.61 11.46
N GLY A 22 -21.96 13.96 11.90
CA GLY A 22 -21.72 14.65 13.18
C GLY A 22 -21.29 13.76 14.35
N ALA A 23 -20.48 12.73 14.09
CA ALA A 23 -19.82 11.96 15.14
C ALA A 23 -19.01 12.89 16.08
N ASN A 24 -19.12 12.70 17.40
CA ASN A 24 -18.50 13.58 18.40
C ASN A 24 -17.69 12.81 19.45
N GLY A 25 -16.63 13.43 19.96
CA GLY A 25 -15.84 12.94 21.10
C GLY A 25 -15.03 11.67 20.79
N LEU A 26 -15.10 10.66 21.67
CA LEU A 26 -14.33 9.42 21.55
C LEU A 26 -14.62 8.62 20.28
N ALA A 27 -15.86 8.66 19.79
CA ALA A 27 -16.24 7.99 18.55
C ALA A 27 -15.58 8.65 17.33
N LEU A 28 -15.40 9.97 17.35
CA LEU A 28 -14.76 10.72 16.26
C LEU A 28 -13.26 10.42 16.19
N GLY A 29 -12.58 10.34 17.33
CA GLY A 29 -11.16 9.99 17.39
C GLY A 29 -10.86 8.59 16.85
N ASP A 30 -11.66 7.58 17.21
CA ASP A 30 -11.52 6.22 16.67
C ASP A 30 -11.85 6.17 15.17
N LEU A 31 -12.91 6.89 14.73
CA LEU A 31 -13.25 7.05 13.31
C LEU A 31 -12.07 7.61 12.52
N HIS A 32 -11.46 8.69 12.98
CA HIS A 32 -10.28 9.27 12.32
C HIS A 32 -9.08 8.32 12.29
N CYS A 33 -8.86 7.53 13.34
CA CYS A 33 -7.82 6.51 13.35
C CYS A 33 -8.07 5.43 12.29
N GLN A 34 -9.30 4.93 12.17
CA GLN A 34 -9.67 3.95 11.16
C GLN A 34 -9.55 4.54 9.74
N LEU A 35 -10.11 5.72 9.51
CA LEU A 35 -10.10 6.38 8.20
C LEU A 35 -8.67 6.69 7.74
N LEU A 36 -7.83 7.21 8.63
CA LEU A 36 -6.41 7.47 8.34
C LEU A 36 -5.68 6.17 7.99
N SER A 37 -5.93 5.08 8.72
CA SER A 37 -5.31 3.78 8.48
C SER A 37 -5.73 3.18 7.13
N ILE A 38 -6.99 3.35 6.73
CA ILE A 38 -7.47 2.89 5.43
C ILE A 38 -6.80 3.67 4.29
N TYR A 39 -6.70 5.01 4.39
CA TYR A 39 -6.00 5.80 3.38
C TYR A 39 -4.52 5.38 3.24
N LEU A 40 -3.84 5.10 4.36
CA LEU A 40 -2.48 4.57 4.32
C LEU A 40 -2.41 3.20 3.65
N CYS A 41 -3.32 2.27 3.98
CA CYS A 41 -3.42 0.94 3.37
C CYS A 41 -3.61 1.01 1.84
N ASN A 42 -4.37 2.00 1.37
CA ASN A 42 -4.59 2.23 -0.07
C ASN A 42 -3.45 3.01 -0.74
N PHE A 43 -2.44 3.43 0.03
CA PHE A 43 -1.34 4.31 -0.40
C PHE A 43 -1.81 5.68 -0.90
N ASP A 44 -2.98 6.12 -0.45
CA ASP A 44 -3.50 7.46 -0.73
C ASP A 44 -2.96 8.45 0.30
N LEU A 45 -1.67 8.75 0.15
CA LEU A 45 -0.96 9.59 1.11
C LEU A 45 -1.45 11.05 1.10
N CYS A 46 -2.03 11.50 -0.02
CA CYS A 46 -2.58 12.85 -0.15
C CYS A 46 -3.81 13.01 0.73
N HIS A 47 -4.81 12.12 0.60
CA HIS A 47 -6.00 12.17 1.44
C HIS A 47 -5.65 11.96 2.92
N ALA A 48 -4.73 11.04 3.24
CA ALA A 48 -4.21 10.87 4.60
C ALA A 48 -3.63 12.17 5.18
N LYS A 49 -2.82 12.90 4.39
CA LYS A 49 -2.23 14.18 4.80
C LYS A 49 -3.28 15.25 5.03
N PHE A 50 -4.28 15.36 4.15
CA PHE A 50 -5.34 16.36 4.29
C PHE A 50 -6.24 16.05 5.48
N LEU A 51 -6.58 14.78 5.72
CA LEU A 51 -7.27 14.34 6.92
C LEU A 51 -6.50 14.74 8.19
N TRP A 52 -5.20 14.41 8.27
CA TRP A 52 -4.36 14.81 9.41
C TRP A 52 -4.33 16.33 9.65
N LYS A 53 -4.37 17.13 8.58
CA LYS A 53 -4.41 18.59 8.70
C LYS A 53 -5.77 19.12 9.17
N ARG A 54 -6.87 18.45 8.81
CA ARG A 54 -8.23 18.81 9.24
C ARG A 54 -8.47 18.54 10.72
N ILE A 55 -7.88 17.48 11.26
CA ILE A 55 -8.06 17.10 12.67
C ILE A 55 -7.47 18.17 13.62
N SER A 56 -8.22 18.53 14.66
CA SER A 56 -7.82 19.54 15.64
C SER A 56 -6.62 19.11 16.50
N ASN A 57 -5.89 20.06 17.06
CA ASN A 57 -4.75 19.75 17.95
C ASN A 57 -5.19 19.16 19.29
N GLU A 58 -6.39 19.51 19.75
CA GLU A 58 -6.98 18.95 20.97
C GLU A 58 -7.21 17.44 20.80
N GLU A 59 -7.75 17.02 19.66
CA GLU A 59 -7.98 15.62 19.37
C GLU A 59 -6.67 14.83 19.23
N LYS A 60 -5.67 15.38 18.52
CA LYS A 60 -4.34 14.76 18.39
C LYS A 60 -3.66 14.51 19.73
N THR A 61 -3.91 15.38 20.71
CA THR A 61 -3.36 15.25 22.06
C THR A 61 -4.16 14.25 22.89
N SER A 62 -5.48 14.22 22.69
CA SER A 62 -6.40 13.30 23.37
C SER A 62 -6.26 11.86 22.88
N PHE A 63 -5.87 11.66 21.62
CA PHE A 63 -5.73 10.36 20.95
C PHE A 63 -4.29 10.14 20.43
N PRO A 64 -3.36 9.66 21.28
CA PRO A 64 -1.97 9.40 20.87
C PRO A 64 -1.83 8.42 19.72
N LEU A 65 -2.78 7.48 19.58
CA LEU A 65 -2.83 6.51 18.49
C LEU A 65 -2.85 7.18 17.11
N LEU A 66 -3.58 8.29 16.95
CA LEU A 66 -3.64 9.02 15.69
C LEU A 66 -2.25 9.54 15.29
N GLY A 67 -1.47 10.00 16.27
CA GLY A 67 -0.08 10.38 16.09
C GLY A 67 0.78 9.20 15.64
N GLN A 68 0.64 8.03 16.28
CA GLN A 68 1.37 6.82 15.90
C GLN A 68 1.06 6.37 14.47
N ILE A 69 -0.21 6.39 14.07
CA ILE A 69 -0.66 6.09 12.70
C ILE A 69 -0.02 7.10 11.72
N TRP A 70 -0.03 8.39 12.08
CA TRP A 70 0.55 9.42 11.21
C TRP A 70 2.08 9.33 11.10
N GLU A 71 2.79 8.86 12.14
CA GLU A 71 4.23 8.55 12.03
C GLU A 71 4.50 7.54 10.92
N VAL A 72 3.68 6.47 10.82
CA VAL A 72 3.75 5.51 9.72
C VAL A 72 3.54 6.21 8.37
N GLY A 73 2.53 7.09 8.29
CA GLY A 73 2.25 7.89 7.09
C GLY A 73 3.41 8.78 6.64
N LYS A 74 4.11 9.43 7.58
CA LYS A 74 5.31 10.23 7.28
C LYS A 74 6.45 9.38 6.72
N LYS A 75 6.67 8.20 7.29
CA LYS A 75 7.72 7.27 6.82
C LYS A 75 7.40 6.70 5.44
N LEU A 76 6.12 6.40 5.16
CA LEU A 76 5.64 6.06 3.83
C LEU A 76 5.89 7.19 2.83
N TRP A 77 5.62 8.46 3.21
CA TRP A 77 5.86 9.62 2.36
C TRP A 77 7.34 9.77 1.98
N MET A 78 8.24 9.56 2.94
CA MET A 78 9.69 9.62 2.72
C MET A 78 10.26 8.37 2.05
N LYS A 79 9.43 7.36 1.78
CA LYS A 79 9.82 6.05 1.21
C LYS A 79 10.83 5.28 2.07
N GLU A 80 10.80 5.50 3.38
CA GLU A 80 11.63 4.78 4.35
C GLU A 80 10.98 3.41 4.67
N HIS A 81 11.13 2.43 3.76
CA HIS A 81 10.42 1.14 3.83
C HIS A 81 10.71 0.39 5.13
N ASN A 82 11.99 0.20 5.47
CA ASN A 82 12.36 -0.48 6.71
C ASN A 82 11.79 0.20 7.97
N ALA A 83 11.82 1.53 8.02
CA ALA A 83 11.24 2.28 9.15
C ALA A 83 9.73 2.04 9.27
N VAL A 84 9.01 1.94 8.15
CA VAL A 84 7.57 1.59 8.15
C VAL A 84 7.36 0.20 8.72
N PHE A 85 8.07 -0.82 8.24
CA PHE A 85 7.94 -2.19 8.76
C PHE A 85 8.27 -2.26 10.26
N ASN A 86 9.29 -1.53 10.71
CA ASN A 86 9.67 -1.48 12.12
C ASN A 86 8.59 -0.81 12.99
N LEU A 87 7.97 0.28 12.52
CA LEU A 87 6.86 0.91 13.23
C LEU A 87 5.64 -0.02 13.30
N LEU A 88 5.31 -0.70 12.20
CA LEU A 88 4.16 -1.62 12.14
C LEU A 88 4.31 -2.80 13.11
N ARG A 89 5.51 -3.37 13.25
CA ARG A 89 5.79 -4.51 14.15
C ARG A 89 5.91 -4.13 15.61
N ASN A 90 6.50 -2.97 15.91
CA ASN A 90 6.79 -2.56 17.29
C ASN A 90 5.62 -1.85 17.97
N THR A 91 4.61 -1.41 17.21
CA THR A 91 3.44 -0.72 17.74
C THR A 91 2.30 -1.72 17.98
N LYS A 92 1.66 -1.63 19.14
CA LYS A 92 0.46 -2.41 19.43
C LYS A 92 -0.77 -1.67 18.89
N TRP A 93 -1.35 -2.19 17.82
CA TRP A 93 -2.54 -1.62 17.20
C TRP A 93 -3.80 -2.13 17.91
N PRO A 94 -4.81 -1.27 18.17
CA PRO A 94 -6.08 -1.74 18.68
C PRO A 94 -6.84 -2.54 17.61
N PRO A 95 -7.82 -3.38 18.01
CA PRO A 95 -8.58 -4.21 17.08
C PRO A 95 -9.31 -3.45 15.98
N SER A 96 -9.65 -2.17 16.19
CA SER A 96 -10.28 -1.32 15.19
C SER A 96 -9.35 -0.98 14.02
N VAL A 97 -8.02 -0.97 14.24
CA VAL A 97 -7.02 -0.51 13.27
C VAL A 97 -6.06 -1.63 12.82
N GLU A 98 -5.84 -2.63 13.66
CA GLU A 98 -4.99 -3.80 13.40
C GLU A 98 -5.20 -4.46 12.02
N PRO A 99 -6.44 -4.71 11.53
CA PRO A 99 -6.63 -5.32 10.21
C PRO A 99 -6.10 -4.45 9.06
N TYR A 100 -6.24 -3.12 9.17
CA TYR A 100 -5.75 -2.18 8.15
C TYR A 100 -4.23 -2.11 8.16
N MET A 101 -3.61 -2.09 9.34
CA MET A 101 -2.15 -2.04 9.49
C MET A 101 -1.48 -3.33 9.02
N THR A 102 -2.08 -4.48 9.33
CA THR A 102 -1.61 -5.78 8.83
C THR A 102 -1.71 -5.83 7.30
N SER A 103 -2.84 -5.37 6.73
CA SER A 103 -2.98 -5.33 5.28
C SER A 103 -2.02 -4.32 4.63
N LEU A 104 -1.73 -3.19 5.28
CA LEU A 104 -0.74 -2.23 4.82
C LEU A 104 0.65 -2.89 4.75
N GLU A 105 1.05 -3.65 5.77
CA GLU A 105 2.33 -4.38 5.77
C GLU A 105 2.44 -5.34 4.57
N GLU A 106 1.39 -6.16 4.37
CA GLU A 106 1.31 -7.11 3.27
C GLU A 106 1.37 -6.40 1.91
N ASN A 107 0.57 -5.36 1.73
CA ASN A 107 0.49 -4.60 0.48
C ASN A 107 1.80 -3.85 0.19
N LEU A 108 2.45 -3.29 1.21
CA LEU A 108 3.75 -2.63 1.07
C LEU A 108 4.79 -3.62 0.57
N ARG A 109 4.86 -4.81 1.18
CA ARG A 109 5.77 -5.86 0.76
C ARG A 109 5.50 -6.32 -0.68
N GLN A 110 4.23 -6.52 -1.03
CA GLN A 110 3.85 -6.87 -2.41
C GLN A 110 4.24 -5.79 -3.42
N LYS A 111 4.00 -4.51 -3.09
CA LYS A 111 4.40 -3.38 -3.95
C LYS A 111 5.92 -3.28 -4.09
N SER A 112 6.68 -3.48 -3.01
CA SER A 112 8.14 -3.53 -3.05
C SER A 112 8.62 -4.64 -4.00
N LEU A 113 8.05 -5.84 -3.92
CA LEU A 113 8.42 -6.95 -4.80
C LEU A 113 8.10 -6.65 -6.27
N GLN A 114 6.92 -6.07 -6.55
CA GLN A 114 6.56 -5.64 -7.90
C GLN A 114 7.49 -4.54 -8.43
N LEU A 115 7.87 -3.59 -7.58
CA LEU A 115 8.81 -2.53 -7.92
C LEU A 115 10.19 -3.12 -8.25
N ILE A 116 10.70 -4.02 -7.40
CA ILE A 116 11.98 -4.70 -7.60
C ILE A 116 11.98 -5.44 -8.95
N GLY A 117 10.95 -6.26 -9.21
CA GLY A 117 10.81 -6.99 -10.47
C GLY A 117 10.74 -6.10 -11.71
N LYS A 118 10.19 -4.88 -11.60
CA LYS A 118 10.04 -3.95 -12.74
C LYS A 118 11.25 -3.04 -12.95
N ALA A 119 11.84 -2.54 -11.87
CA ALA A 119 12.82 -1.44 -11.91
C ALA A 119 14.28 -1.93 -11.84
N TYR A 120 14.54 -3.12 -11.31
CA TYR A 120 15.90 -3.62 -11.11
C TYR A 120 16.23 -4.74 -12.09
N LEU A 121 17.38 -4.62 -12.77
CA LEU A 121 17.99 -5.73 -13.50
C LEU A 121 18.73 -6.66 -12.53
N SER A 122 19.41 -6.06 -11.56
CA SER A 122 20.10 -6.72 -10.45
C SER A 122 19.99 -5.85 -9.21
N ILE A 123 19.85 -6.45 -8.03
CA ILE A 123 19.75 -5.76 -6.75
C ILE A 123 20.62 -6.47 -5.71
N THR A 124 21.25 -5.71 -4.81
CA THR A 124 22.03 -6.26 -3.70
C THR A 124 21.12 -6.86 -2.64
N SER A 125 21.60 -7.88 -1.93
CA SER A 125 20.87 -8.49 -0.81
C SER A 125 20.47 -7.46 0.26
N THR A 126 21.34 -6.49 0.56
CA THR A 126 21.08 -5.43 1.55
C THR A 126 19.93 -4.50 1.14
N THR A 127 19.91 -4.02 -0.11
CA THR A 127 18.83 -3.16 -0.61
C THR A 127 17.53 -3.95 -0.78
N PHE A 128 17.62 -5.23 -1.16
CA PHE A 128 16.46 -6.10 -1.19
C PHE A 128 15.83 -6.22 0.21
N ALA A 129 16.63 -6.55 1.23
CA ALA A 129 16.20 -6.68 2.62
C ALA A 129 15.59 -5.38 3.17
N ASP A 130 16.14 -4.22 2.81
CA ASP A 130 15.57 -2.91 3.16
C ASP A 130 14.17 -2.69 2.58
N LEU A 131 14.00 -2.93 1.27
CA LEU A 131 12.73 -2.73 0.58
C LEU A 131 11.61 -3.67 1.04
N VAL A 132 11.94 -4.89 1.47
CA VAL A 132 10.95 -5.88 1.95
C VAL A 132 10.75 -5.87 3.47
N GLY A 133 11.56 -5.10 4.20
CA GLY A 133 11.45 -4.96 5.66
C GLY A 133 12.10 -6.07 6.48
N TYR A 134 13.16 -6.69 5.98
CA TYR A 134 13.88 -7.79 6.63
C TYR A 134 15.36 -7.46 6.95
N VAL A 135 15.70 -6.18 7.10
CA VAL A 135 17.08 -5.75 7.47
C VAL A 135 17.57 -6.46 8.73
N ASP A 136 16.73 -6.57 9.75
CA ASP A 136 17.08 -7.20 11.04
C ASP A 136 16.86 -8.73 11.05
N HIS A 137 16.32 -9.30 9.97
CA HIS A 137 15.90 -10.71 9.89
C HIS A 137 16.35 -11.35 8.56
N PRO A 138 17.66 -11.60 8.38
CA PRO A 138 18.20 -12.12 7.13
C PRO A 138 17.63 -13.49 6.75
N GLU A 139 17.33 -14.34 7.73
CA GLU A 139 16.72 -15.67 7.47
C GLU A 139 15.35 -15.58 6.78
N ASP A 140 14.55 -14.57 7.12
CA ASP A 140 13.22 -14.40 6.52
C ASP A 140 13.32 -13.79 5.12
N ALA A 141 14.35 -12.96 4.88
CA ALA A 141 14.69 -12.50 3.53
C ALA A 141 15.09 -13.68 2.63
N GLU A 142 15.91 -14.61 3.11
CA GLU A 142 16.32 -15.82 2.37
C GLU A 142 15.13 -16.74 2.09
N LYS A 143 14.25 -16.97 3.08
CA LYS A 143 13.02 -17.74 2.87
C LYS A 143 12.11 -17.08 1.83
N LEU A 144 11.98 -15.76 1.85
CA LEU A 144 11.20 -15.03 0.85
C LEU A 144 11.83 -15.17 -0.54
N LEU A 145 13.15 -15.05 -0.64
CA LEU A 145 13.86 -15.28 -1.90
C LEU A 145 13.64 -16.70 -2.42
N GLY A 146 13.74 -17.73 -1.57
CA GLY A 146 13.48 -19.12 -1.97
C GLY A 146 12.07 -19.31 -2.56
N LYS A 147 11.06 -18.66 -1.97
CA LYS A 147 9.70 -18.63 -2.53
C LYS A 147 9.65 -17.95 -3.89
N LEU A 148 10.30 -16.79 -4.03
CA LEU A 148 10.35 -16.05 -5.30
C LEU A 148 11.13 -16.80 -6.40
N GLN A 149 12.15 -17.56 -6.04
CA GLN A 149 12.86 -18.45 -6.97
C GLN A 149 11.92 -19.56 -7.47
N ALA A 150 11.17 -20.20 -6.57
CA ALA A 150 10.24 -21.27 -6.93
C ALA A 150 9.04 -20.78 -7.76
N GLU A 151 8.44 -19.65 -7.38
CA GLU A 151 7.19 -19.15 -7.98
C GLU A 151 7.43 -18.24 -9.18
N GLN A 152 8.44 -17.37 -9.10
CA GLN A 152 8.69 -16.31 -10.10
C GLN A 152 9.99 -16.51 -10.88
N GLY A 153 10.79 -17.53 -10.54
CA GLY A 153 12.03 -17.83 -11.26
C GLY A 153 13.11 -16.77 -11.13
N TRP A 154 13.15 -16.06 -9.99
CA TRP A 154 14.26 -15.16 -9.69
C TRP A 154 15.55 -15.98 -9.51
N THR A 155 16.71 -15.37 -9.73
CA THR A 155 18.01 -16.05 -9.49
C THR A 155 18.86 -15.25 -8.52
N CYS A 156 19.74 -15.93 -7.80
CA CYS A 156 20.74 -15.32 -6.94
C CYS A 156 22.10 -15.82 -7.39
N ASP A 157 23.04 -14.90 -7.66
CA ASP A 157 24.42 -15.26 -7.94
C ASP A 157 25.21 -15.30 -6.62
N PRO A 158 25.64 -16.49 -6.15
CA PRO A 158 26.34 -16.63 -4.88
C PRO A 158 27.70 -15.93 -4.85
N ALA A 159 28.34 -15.71 -6.02
CA ALA A 159 29.65 -15.06 -6.10
C ALA A 159 29.56 -13.53 -5.93
N SER A 160 28.48 -12.91 -6.42
CA SER A 160 28.31 -11.44 -6.41
C SER A 160 27.32 -10.94 -5.35
N GLN A 161 26.61 -11.84 -4.64
CA GLN A 161 25.55 -11.48 -3.68
C GLN A 161 24.45 -10.61 -4.33
N LEU A 162 24.24 -10.79 -5.63
CA LEU A 162 23.25 -10.08 -6.42
C LEU A 162 22.04 -10.99 -6.67
N ILE A 163 20.87 -10.42 -6.46
CA ILE A 163 19.58 -11.00 -6.82
C ILE A 163 19.22 -10.45 -8.20
N ILE A 164 18.79 -11.32 -9.10
CA ILE A 164 18.32 -10.99 -10.45
C ILE A 164 16.81 -11.21 -10.46
N PRO A 165 16.02 -10.13 -10.33
CA PRO A 165 14.57 -10.22 -10.37
C PRO A 165 14.10 -10.57 -11.78
N LYS A 166 13.08 -11.43 -11.87
CA LYS A 166 12.40 -11.65 -13.14
C LYS A 166 11.30 -10.61 -13.30
N ARG A 167 11.25 -9.95 -14.47
CA ARG A 167 10.15 -9.03 -14.76
C ARG A 167 8.82 -9.78 -14.66
N PRO A 168 7.85 -9.25 -13.90
CA PRO A 168 6.52 -9.82 -13.90
C PRO A 168 5.99 -9.79 -15.34
N THR A 169 5.51 -10.92 -15.83
CA THR A 169 4.88 -11.01 -17.15
C THR A 169 3.79 -9.94 -17.19
N PRO A 170 3.80 -9.03 -18.18
CA PRO A 170 2.72 -8.05 -18.28
C PRO A 170 1.40 -8.82 -18.34
N ALA A 171 0.43 -8.40 -17.52
CA ALA A 171 -0.94 -8.86 -17.71
C ALA A 171 -1.27 -8.60 -19.18
N ASN A 172 -1.73 -9.65 -19.88
CA ASN A 172 -2.08 -9.55 -21.28
C ASN A 172 -3.19 -8.50 -21.36
N ILE A 173 -2.82 -7.25 -21.66
CA ILE A 173 -3.78 -6.17 -21.82
C ILE A 173 -4.64 -6.67 -22.97
N PRO A 174 -5.94 -6.95 -22.75
CA PRO A 174 -6.80 -7.30 -23.86
C PRO A 174 -6.67 -6.12 -24.81
N LEU A 175 -6.06 -6.34 -25.97
CA LEU A 175 -6.15 -5.40 -27.07
C LEU A 175 -7.66 -5.16 -27.21
N MET A 176 -8.08 -3.91 -27.04
CA MET A 176 -9.47 -3.48 -27.03
C MET A 176 -10.23 -4.28 -28.08
N ARG A 177 -11.30 -4.96 -27.70
CA ARG A 177 -11.96 -5.92 -28.59
C ARG A 177 -12.40 -5.14 -29.83
N ASN A 178 -12.15 -5.68 -31.04
CA ASN A 178 -12.39 -4.95 -32.31
C ASN A 178 -13.78 -4.26 -32.36
N GLU A 179 -14.80 -4.85 -31.74
CA GLU A 179 -16.15 -4.30 -31.64
C GLU A 179 -16.24 -3.01 -30.81
N GLU A 180 -15.54 -2.94 -29.67
CA GLU A 180 -15.49 -1.74 -28.82
C GLU A 180 -14.75 -0.59 -29.51
N GLN A 181 -13.71 -0.93 -30.29
CA GLN A 181 -13.01 0.03 -31.14
C GLN A 181 -13.91 0.56 -32.25
N LEU A 182 -14.66 -0.32 -32.94
CA LEU A 182 -15.62 0.06 -33.98
C LEU A 182 -16.75 0.93 -33.42
N GLN A 183 -17.29 0.59 -32.24
CA GLN A 183 -18.31 1.38 -31.58
C GLN A 183 -17.80 2.78 -31.22
N SER A 184 -16.58 2.87 -30.69
CA SER A 184 -15.95 4.17 -30.38
C SER A 184 -15.72 5.00 -31.64
N LEU A 185 -15.20 4.40 -32.71
CA LEU A 185 -15.00 5.07 -34.00
C LEU A 185 -16.32 5.57 -34.59
N THR A 186 -17.39 4.77 -34.50
CA THR A 186 -18.72 5.16 -34.96
C THR A 186 -19.26 6.36 -34.17
N GLN A 187 -19.07 6.37 -32.84
CA GLN A 187 -19.45 7.52 -32.01
C GLN A 187 -18.66 8.78 -32.39
N PHE A 188 -17.35 8.67 -32.61
CA PHE A 188 -16.52 9.81 -33.05
C PHE A 188 -16.97 10.37 -34.39
N VAL A 189 -17.28 9.50 -35.37
CA VAL A 189 -17.78 9.94 -36.68
C VAL A 189 -19.15 10.61 -36.54
N SER A 190 -20.08 10.02 -35.79
CA SER A 190 -21.41 10.62 -35.56
C SER A 190 -21.36 11.98 -34.84
N PHE A 191 -20.36 12.19 -33.99
CA PHE A 191 -20.16 13.46 -33.29
C PHE A 191 -19.60 14.55 -34.21
N LEU A 192 -18.75 14.18 -35.19
CA LEU A 192 -18.17 15.11 -36.14
C LEU A 192 -19.09 15.43 -37.33
N GLU A 193 -20.02 14.54 -37.65
CA GLU A 193 -21.00 14.74 -38.74
C GLU A 193 -22.20 15.63 -38.36
N ASN A 194 -22.42 15.90 -37.06
CA ASN A 194 -23.43 16.85 -36.56
C ASN A 194 -22.78 18.17 -36.15
#